data_AF-A0A3M1RQF4-F1
#
_entry.id   AF-A0A3M1RQF4-F1
#
_cell.length_a   1.000
_cell.length_b   1.000
_cell.length_c   1.000
_cell.angle_alpha   90.00
_cell.angle_beta   90.00
_cell.angle_gamma   90.00
#
_symmetry.space_group_name_H-M   'P 1'
#
loop_
_entity.id
_entity.type
_entity.pdbx_description
1 polymer ?
#
loop_
_entity_poly.entity_id
_entity_poly.type
_entity_poly.pdbx_seq_one_letter_code
_entity_poly.pdbx_strand_id
1 'polypeptide(L)'
;EQYLTRWERFLATFPQGETSWRRTREQRRRLAFRLLEEDSPYNRVLDTAFEHLQPWLPPPSLTETKEETSPPVTNPLKRAWQALRRFMARLVSRQPPPAEEEGATPSPALKEIPAWLQVLQRYVNSESRQAYLGALQQLGQELSSGPLDEQSFQLAQAGFQERKPSQEATHPLLKAWWIVSRFQEEVGEGQQARAEVFWPLLRRPLIFVWSFILAEASALLQRNWSTDVIAPTRGLSRMEQLRFLYGPQGKVKEFVEQLVTPFLTEDASRPGRVLGVEMPLPATILEAIHNVKQLEPLLERQSPHQVRIEATRDSFIDSETNIFEEKTEFVLECATKTFRVTNRAQDLTAKSTTVFWSFESCGDVLISIFVTCDRSCVERASAVGITVPAVSSLRIIKRYTGQTAFLRFIQDFRDGSHLFRLNDFPETADILRRYRIKGIKVFYRVDVPSTLAKLISFIIQ
;
A
#
# COMPACT_ATOMS: atom_id res chain seq x y z
N GLU A 1 35.27 31.59 20.07
CA GLU A 1 35.38 30.39 19.21
C GLU A 1 34.72 29.14 19.83
N GLN A 2 35.21 28.57 20.93
CA GLN A 2 34.63 27.34 21.52
C GLN A 2 33.11 27.40 21.79
N TYR A 3 32.59 28.55 22.22
CA TYR A 3 31.15 28.77 22.43
C TYR A 3 30.34 28.63 21.13
N LEU A 4 30.81 29.23 20.02
CA LEU A 4 30.16 29.15 18.71
C LEU A 4 30.20 27.73 18.16
N THR A 5 31.32 27.02 18.32
CA THR A 5 31.45 25.62 17.90
C THR A 5 30.48 24.70 18.64
N ARG A 6 30.21 24.96 19.93
CA ARG A 6 29.23 24.20 20.72
C ARG A 6 27.81 24.46 20.22
N TRP A 7 27.46 25.71 19.93
CA TRP A 7 26.17 26.06 19.34
C TRP A 7 25.96 25.41 17.98
N GLU A 8 26.94 25.51 17.09
CA GLU A 8 26.91 24.88 15.78
C GLU A 8 26.68 23.36 15.88
N ARG A 9 27.43 22.67 16.76
CA ARG A 9 27.24 21.24 17.01
C ARG A 9 25.85 20.93 17.55
N PHE A 10 25.35 21.72 18.49
CA PHE A 10 24.01 21.55 19.04
C PHE A 10 22.95 21.67 17.95
N LEU A 11 23.00 22.74 17.15
CA LEU A 11 22.09 22.97 16.02
C LEU A 11 22.14 21.83 15.00
N ALA A 12 23.32 21.31 14.68
CA ALA A 12 23.49 20.17 13.77
C ALA A 12 22.81 18.89 14.28
N THR A 13 22.84 18.68 15.60
CA THR A 13 22.24 17.49 16.24
C THR A 13 20.79 17.70 16.66
N PHE A 14 20.26 18.93 16.65
CA PHE A 14 18.91 19.26 17.10
C PHE A 14 17.81 18.37 16.47
N PRO A 15 17.83 18.05 15.16
CA PRO A 15 16.82 17.18 14.55
C PRO A 15 16.76 15.75 15.11
N GLN A 16 17.80 15.28 15.81
CA GLN A 16 17.81 13.96 16.45
C GLN A 16 16.75 13.87 17.56
N GLY A 17 16.34 15.01 18.15
CA GLY A 17 15.28 15.08 19.15
C GLY A 17 13.91 14.56 18.66
N GLU A 18 13.66 14.57 17.36
CA GLU A 18 12.41 14.06 16.78
C GLU A 18 12.24 12.55 16.95
N THR A 19 13.32 11.78 17.11
CA THR A 19 13.28 10.31 17.14
C THR A 19 12.35 9.76 18.23
N SER A 20 12.30 10.42 19.39
CA SER A 20 11.43 10.04 20.50
C SER A 20 9.93 10.24 20.22
N TRP A 21 9.59 11.09 19.24
CA TRP A 21 8.20 11.43 18.89
C TRP A 21 7.64 10.59 17.74
N ARG A 22 8.44 9.68 17.16
CA ARG A 22 8.03 8.87 16.01
C ARG A 22 7.38 7.53 16.39
N ARG A 23 7.33 7.18 17.68
CA ARG A 23 6.95 5.83 18.15
C ARG A 23 5.46 5.54 17.99
N THR A 24 4.59 6.48 18.36
CA THR A 24 3.14 6.30 18.25
C THR A 24 2.51 7.29 17.28
N ARG A 25 1.33 6.95 16.74
CA ARG A 25 0.54 7.86 15.89
C ARG A 25 0.24 9.18 16.60
N GLU A 26 -0.15 9.12 17.87
CA GLU A 26 -0.48 10.32 18.67
C GLU A 26 0.74 11.21 18.93
N GLN A 27 1.91 10.64 19.18
CA GLN A 27 3.14 11.43 19.30
C GLN A 27 3.52 12.12 18.00
N ARG A 28 3.40 11.41 16.86
CA ARG A 28 3.64 11.99 15.54
C ARG A 28 2.68 13.12 15.25
N ARG A 29 1.39 12.93 15.55
CA ARG A 29 0.37 13.97 15.43
C ARG A 29 0.72 15.20 16.25
N ARG A 30 0.97 15.05 17.56
CA ARG A 30 1.31 16.17 18.44
C ARG A 30 2.51 16.95 17.93
N LEU A 31 3.59 16.25 17.54
CA LEU A 31 4.77 16.91 17.00
C LEU A 31 4.46 17.60 15.67
N ALA A 32 3.70 16.98 14.75
CA ALA A 32 3.35 17.59 13.47
C ALA A 32 2.60 18.92 13.65
N PHE A 33 1.57 18.97 14.50
CA PHE A 33 0.87 20.22 14.80
C PHE A 33 1.78 21.25 15.48
N ARG A 34 2.60 20.81 16.44
CA ARG A 34 3.53 21.69 17.15
C ARG A 34 4.61 22.29 16.23
N LEU A 35 4.94 21.62 15.14
CA LEU A 35 5.89 22.10 14.13
C LEU A 35 5.30 23.16 13.19
N LEU A 36 3.97 23.29 13.14
CA LEU A 36 3.26 24.29 12.33
C LEU A 36 3.03 25.62 13.07
N GLU A 37 3.25 25.62 14.38
CA GLU A 37 3.09 26.79 15.23
C GLU A 37 4.30 27.73 15.12
N GLU A 38 4.06 29.02 15.28
CA GLU A 38 5.11 30.04 15.28
C GLU A 38 6.17 29.76 16.34
N ASP A 39 5.75 29.28 17.52
CA ASP A 39 6.62 28.92 18.64
C ASP A 39 7.04 27.43 18.62
N SER A 40 7.14 26.83 17.43
CA SER A 40 7.65 25.47 17.26
C SER A 40 9.05 25.28 17.87
N PRO A 41 9.45 24.05 18.26
CA PRO A 41 10.79 23.80 18.78
C PRO A 41 11.91 24.28 17.85
N TYR A 42 11.70 24.22 16.53
CA TYR A 42 12.66 24.68 15.54
C TYR A 42 12.75 26.21 15.48
N ASN A 43 11.62 26.91 15.52
CA ASN A 43 11.64 28.37 15.56
C ASN A 43 12.22 28.87 16.88
N ARG A 44 11.83 28.27 18.01
CA ARG A 44 12.37 28.59 19.33
C ARG A 44 13.88 28.41 19.41
N VAL A 45 14.44 27.35 18.83
CA VAL A 45 15.90 27.15 18.88
C VAL A 45 16.64 28.19 18.03
N LEU A 46 16.05 28.62 16.91
CA LEU A 46 16.61 29.70 16.08
C LEU A 46 16.55 31.04 16.81
N ASP A 47 15.44 31.36 17.46
CA ASP A 47 15.27 32.58 18.25
C ASP A 47 16.23 32.60 19.45
N THR A 48 16.28 31.50 20.20
CA THR A 48 17.18 31.36 21.36
C THR A 48 18.64 31.49 20.92
N ALA A 49 19.03 30.83 19.82
CA ALA A 49 20.37 30.95 19.29
C ALA A 49 20.68 32.40 18.88
N PHE A 50 19.74 33.09 18.24
CA PHE A 50 19.93 34.49 17.84
C PHE A 50 20.07 35.42 19.05
N GLU A 51 19.20 35.32 20.05
CA GLU A 51 19.26 36.09 21.30
C GLU A 51 20.59 35.88 22.03
N HIS A 52 21.02 34.62 22.17
CA HIS A 52 22.27 34.26 22.82
C HIS A 52 23.53 34.53 21.99
N LEU A 53 23.40 34.98 20.73
CA LEU A 53 24.54 35.25 19.85
C LEU A 53 24.58 36.71 19.38
N GLN A 54 23.50 37.47 19.61
CA GLN A 54 23.37 38.89 19.28
C GLN A 54 24.55 39.75 19.78
N PRO A 55 25.09 39.57 21.00
CA PRO A 55 26.22 40.39 21.49
C PRO A 55 27.52 40.25 20.68
N TRP A 56 27.63 39.20 19.87
CA TRP A 56 28.79 38.92 19.02
C TRP A 56 28.55 39.22 17.54
N LEU A 57 27.33 39.62 17.19
CA LEU A 57 26.98 40.04 15.84
C LEU A 57 27.33 41.53 15.63
N PRO A 58 27.80 41.91 14.43
CA PRO A 58 27.99 43.30 14.10
C PRO A 58 26.62 43.99 14.16
N PRO A 59 26.56 45.26 14.61
CA PRO A 59 25.33 46.03 14.54
C PRO A 59 24.81 46.00 13.10
N PRO A 60 23.48 45.96 12.88
CA PRO A 60 22.93 45.98 11.54
C PRO A 60 23.50 47.18 10.80
N SER A 61 24.28 46.92 9.75
CA SER A 61 24.91 47.95 8.95
C SER A 61 23.82 48.83 8.34
N LEU A 62 23.86 50.14 8.61
CA LEU A 62 22.97 51.17 8.05
C LEU A 62 23.17 51.40 6.53
N THR A 63 23.72 50.45 5.80
CA THR A 63 24.11 50.59 4.41
C THR A 63 23.47 49.52 3.56
N GLU A 64 22.16 49.64 3.36
CA GLU A 64 21.47 49.30 2.12
C GLU A 64 20.30 50.30 1.93
N THR A 65 20.63 51.59 1.84
CA THR A 65 19.79 52.50 1.04
C THR A 65 20.05 52.20 -0.43
N LYS A 66 19.41 51.15 -0.95
CA LYS A 66 18.97 51.24 -2.34
C LYS A 66 17.73 52.12 -2.33
N GLU A 67 17.85 53.30 -2.92
CA GLU A 67 16.70 54.13 -3.28
C GLU A 67 15.78 53.31 -4.19
N GLU A 68 14.75 52.72 -3.60
CA GLU A 68 13.55 52.33 -4.33
C GLU A 68 12.50 53.42 -4.11
N THR A 69 12.41 54.31 -5.09
CA THR A 69 11.29 55.24 -5.23
C THR A 69 10.02 54.44 -5.53
N SER A 70 9.09 54.34 -4.58
CA SER A 70 7.69 53.97 -4.79
C SER A 70 6.83 54.48 -3.61
N PRO A 71 5.57 54.92 -3.87
CA PRO A 71 4.84 55.83 -2.98
C PRO A 71 4.20 55.14 -1.75
N PRO A 72 3.82 55.90 -0.71
CA PRO A 72 3.44 55.34 0.57
C PRO A 72 2.00 54.80 0.55
N VAL A 73 1.85 53.48 0.73
CA VAL A 73 0.60 52.89 1.19
C VAL A 73 0.66 52.74 2.71
N THR A 74 -0.11 53.56 3.40
CA THR A 74 -0.19 53.62 4.86
C THR A 74 -1.08 52.48 5.38
N ASN A 75 -0.49 51.34 5.74
CA ASN A 75 -1.24 50.26 6.38
C ASN A 75 -1.39 50.53 7.91
N PRO A 76 -2.61 50.75 8.43
CA PRO A 76 -2.85 51.14 9.83
C PRO A 76 -2.43 50.09 10.87
N LEU A 77 -2.30 48.81 10.49
CA LEU A 77 -1.82 47.72 11.34
C LEU A 77 -0.38 47.93 11.84
N LYS A 78 0.45 48.62 11.06
CA LYS A 78 1.86 48.93 11.40
C LYS A 78 1.95 49.93 12.56
N ARG A 79 0.98 50.84 12.69
CA ARG A 79 0.89 51.81 13.81
C ARG A 79 0.33 51.18 15.08
N ALA A 80 -0.66 50.28 14.95
CA ALA A 80 -1.21 49.55 16.09
C ALA A 80 -0.16 48.66 16.77
N TRP A 81 0.68 47.96 15.98
CA TRP A 81 1.76 47.14 16.51
C TRP A 81 2.91 47.94 17.14
N GLN A 82 3.26 49.09 16.57
CA GLN A 82 4.25 49.99 17.18
C GLN A 82 3.76 50.60 18.51
N ALA A 83 2.45 50.87 18.62
CA ALA A 83 1.84 51.34 19.86
C ALA A 83 1.80 50.23 20.93
N LEU A 84 1.46 48.99 20.55
CA LEU A 84 1.45 47.83 21.45
C LEU A 84 2.86 47.51 21.98
N ARG A 85 3.89 47.62 21.13
CA ARG A 85 5.30 47.42 21.50
C ARG A 85 5.79 48.48 22.49
N ARG A 86 5.37 49.75 22.36
CA ARG A 86 5.67 50.82 23.33
C ARG A 86 4.90 50.68 24.64
N PHE A 87 3.70 50.11 24.60
CA PHE A 87 2.87 49.85 25.78
C PHE A 87 3.41 48.67 26.59
N MET A 88 3.80 47.57 25.94
CA MET A 88 4.45 46.42 26.59
C MET A 88 5.83 46.78 27.18
N ALA A 89 6.58 47.69 26.55
CA ALA A 89 7.82 48.23 27.11
C ALA A 89 7.61 49.10 28.37
N ARG A 90 6.40 49.67 28.58
CA ARG A 90 6.05 50.45 29.78
C ARG A 90 5.45 49.60 30.90
N LEU A 91 4.85 48.45 30.60
CA LEU A 91 4.25 47.56 31.61
C LEU A 91 5.26 46.65 32.32
N VAL A 92 6.49 46.56 31.83
CA VAL A 92 7.58 45.72 32.39
C VAL A 92 8.62 46.54 33.16
N SER A 93 8.38 47.83 33.43
CA SER A 93 9.25 48.62 34.30
C SER A 93 9.08 48.23 35.78
N ARG A 94 9.68 47.11 36.18
CA ARG A 94 10.32 47.04 37.49
C ARG A 94 11.68 47.73 37.34
N GLN A 95 11.86 48.86 38.01
CA GLN A 95 13.17 49.50 38.11
C GLN A 95 14.20 48.44 38.54
N PRO A 96 15.30 48.24 37.80
CA PRO A 96 16.45 47.54 38.36
C PRO A 96 17.09 48.43 39.45
N PRO A 97 17.75 47.85 40.47
CA PRO A 97 18.58 48.63 41.39
C PRO A 97 19.70 49.34 40.60
N PRO A 98 20.26 50.45 41.11
CA PRO A 98 21.30 51.18 40.42
C PRO A 98 22.51 50.28 40.22
N ALA A 99 22.92 50.10 38.96
CA ALA A 99 24.14 49.42 38.60
C ALA A 99 25.33 50.29 39.05
N GLU A 100 26.17 49.73 39.92
CA GLU A 100 27.53 50.19 40.07
C GLU A 100 28.24 50.03 38.71
N GLU A 101 28.87 51.12 38.25
CA GLU A 101 29.70 51.15 37.06
C GLU A 101 30.96 50.30 37.29
N GLU A 102 30.86 48.99 37.14
CA GLU A 102 32.02 48.15 36.89
C GLU A 102 32.29 48.09 35.38
N GLY A 103 33.53 48.47 35.05
CA GLY A 103 34.04 48.73 33.71
C GLY A 103 33.49 47.84 32.61
N ALA A 104 32.97 48.50 31.57
CA ALA A 104 32.68 47.89 30.28
C ALA A 104 33.97 47.28 29.70
N THR A 105 34.21 45.99 29.98
CA THR A 105 35.14 45.18 29.19
C THR A 105 34.63 45.15 27.75
N PRO A 106 35.44 45.54 26.76
CA PRO A 106 35.05 45.46 25.36
C PRO A 106 34.78 44.00 25.02
N SER A 107 33.61 43.74 24.42
CA SER A 107 33.26 42.45 23.85
C SER A 107 34.41 42.00 22.94
N PRO A 108 35.00 40.81 23.11
CA PRO A 108 36.09 40.38 22.25
C PRO A 108 35.54 40.26 20.83
N ALA A 109 35.94 41.19 19.96
CA ALA A 109 35.59 41.16 18.56
C ALA A 109 36.01 39.81 17.98
N LEU A 110 35.03 39.01 17.54
CA LEU A 110 35.32 37.78 16.82
C LEU A 110 36.17 38.12 15.60
N LYS A 111 37.27 37.40 15.40
CA LYS A 111 38.12 37.58 14.20
C LYS A 111 37.33 37.31 12.92
N GLU A 112 36.46 36.31 12.94
CA GLU A 112 35.53 35.99 11.86
C GLU A 112 34.20 35.46 12.42
N ILE A 113 33.08 35.89 11.84
CA ILE A 113 31.74 35.42 12.20
C ILE A 113 31.42 34.19 11.34
N PRO A 114 31.09 33.03 11.93
CA PRO A 114 30.73 31.85 11.16
C PRO A 114 29.59 32.11 10.18
N ALA A 115 29.67 31.48 9.00
CA ALA A 115 28.69 31.70 7.92
C ALA A 115 27.26 31.36 8.36
N TRP A 116 27.05 30.27 9.11
CA TRP A 116 25.74 29.89 9.63
C TRP A 116 25.11 30.96 10.53
N LEU A 117 25.93 31.69 11.29
CA LEU A 117 25.47 32.74 12.19
C LEU A 117 25.07 34.01 11.41
N GLN A 118 25.79 34.33 10.33
CA GLN A 118 25.39 35.40 9.40
C GLN A 118 24.05 35.08 8.70
N VAL A 119 23.87 33.82 8.28
CA VAL A 119 22.62 33.35 7.68
C VAL A 119 21.47 33.39 8.69
N LEU A 120 21.70 32.97 9.94
CA LEU A 120 20.73 33.07 11.03
C LEU A 120 20.27 34.52 11.25
N GLN A 121 21.22 35.47 11.35
CA GLN A 121 20.91 36.89 11.52
C GLN A 121 20.06 37.43 10.38
N ARG A 122 20.38 37.07 9.13
CA ARG A 122 19.59 37.46 7.96
C ARG A 122 18.19 36.84 8.00
N TYR A 123 18.08 35.55 8.32
CA TYR A 123 16.80 34.86 8.36
C TYR A 123 15.84 35.42 9.42
N VAL A 124 16.33 35.61 10.65
CA VAL A 124 15.49 36.06 11.77
C VAL A 124 14.81 37.40 11.48
N ASN A 125 15.44 38.25 10.66
CA ASN A 125 14.95 39.58 10.31
C ASN A 125 14.35 39.67 8.89
N SER A 126 14.20 38.56 8.16
CA SER A 126 13.78 38.59 6.75
C SER A 126 12.26 38.48 6.55
N GLU A 127 11.78 38.99 5.42
CA GLU A 127 10.43 38.71 4.92
C GLU A 127 10.23 37.22 4.62
N SER A 128 11.30 36.50 4.23
CA SER A 128 11.28 35.06 4.00
C SER A 128 10.88 34.28 5.25
N ARG A 129 11.29 34.71 6.45
CA ARG A 129 10.81 34.11 7.71
C ARG A 129 9.32 34.34 7.92
N GLN A 130 8.84 35.56 7.70
CA GLN A 130 7.40 35.87 7.87
C GLN A 130 6.55 35.06 6.88
N ALA A 131 6.97 34.99 5.62
CA ALA A 131 6.29 34.19 4.61
C ALA A 131 6.32 32.69 4.93
N TYR A 132 7.45 32.16 5.43
CA TYR A 132 7.58 30.77 5.84
C TYR A 132 6.60 30.43 6.98
N LEU A 133 6.58 31.26 8.03
CA LEU A 133 5.68 31.07 9.17
C LEU A 133 4.21 31.19 8.76
N GLY A 134 3.88 32.14 7.86
CA GLY A 134 2.54 32.26 7.29
C GLY A 134 2.09 31.01 6.52
N ALA A 135 2.99 30.41 5.74
CA ALA A 135 2.70 29.17 5.01
C ALA A 135 2.51 27.96 5.97
N LEU A 136 3.29 27.88 7.06
CA LEU A 136 3.08 26.87 8.10
C LEU A 136 1.74 27.04 8.81
N GLN A 137 1.38 28.28 9.14
CA GLN A 137 0.11 28.59 9.78
C GLN A 137 -1.08 28.23 8.87
N GLN A 138 -1.01 28.56 7.58
CA GLN A 138 -2.02 28.17 6.61
C GLN A 138 -2.17 26.65 6.54
N LEU A 139 -1.06 25.91 6.48
CA LEU A 139 -1.08 24.44 6.50
C LEU A 139 -1.76 23.89 7.77
N GLY A 140 -1.48 24.49 8.93
CA GLY A 140 -2.10 24.12 10.20
C GLY A 140 -3.59 24.40 10.23
N GLN A 141 -4.04 25.50 9.63
CA GLN A 141 -5.46 25.85 9.49
C GLN A 141 -6.19 24.86 8.58
N GLU A 142 -5.63 24.55 7.42
CA GLU A 142 -6.21 23.58 6.47
C GLU A 142 -6.32 22.19 7.13
N LEU A 143 -5.27 21.72 7.81
CA LEU A 143 -5.30 20.45 8.55
C LEU A 143 -6.34 20.40 9.69
N SER A 144 -6.68 21.56 10.27
CA SER A 144 -7.61 21.67 11.38
C SER A 144 -9.05 21.98 10.96
N SER A 145 -9.30 22.15 9.65
CA SER A 145 -10.59 22.60 9.14
C SER A 145 -11.68 21.53 9.13
N GLY A 146 -11.33 20.26 9.38
CA GLY A 146 -12.26 19.13 9.38
C GLY A 146 -11.64 17.86 9.98
N PRO A 147 -12.21 16.68 9.69
CA PRO A 147 -11.64 15.40 10.10
C PRO A 147 -10.20 15.26 9.60
N LEU A 148 -9.29 14.93 10.52
CA LEU A 148 -7.85 14.97 10.27
C LEU A 148 -7.42 14.11 9.08
N ASP A 149 -7.99 12.92 8.95
CA ASP A 149 -7.67 11.97 7.89
C ASP A 149 -8.19 12.44 6.51
N GLU A 150 -9.39 13.03 6.46
CA GLU A 150 -9.93 13.64 5.25
C GLU A 150 -9.11 14.86 4.80
N GLN A 151 -8.79 15.77 5.74
CA GLN A 151 -7.96 16.93 5.44
C GLN A 151 -6.55 16.54 5.02
N SER A 152 -5.95 15.56 5.70
CA SER A 152 -4.64 15.02 5.32
C SER A 152 -4.68 14.39 3.93
N PHE A 153 -5.76 13.68 3.58
CA PHE A 153 -5.93 13.09 2.27
C PHE A 153 -6.06 14.16 1.18
N GLN A 154 -6.86 15.20 1.38
CA GLN A 154 -7.03 16.31 0.42
C GLN A 154 -5.72 17.08 0.20
N LEU A 155 -5.01 17.42 1.29
CA LEU A 155 -3.68 18.03 1.22
C LEU A 155 -2.69 17.14 0.48
N ALA A 156 -2.67 15.84 0.79
CA ALA A 156 -1.82 14.89 0.09
C ALA A 156 -2.13 14.90 -1.42
N GLN A 157 -3.41 14.80 -1.81
CA GLN A 157 -3.81 14.84 -3.22
C GLN A 157 -3.36 16.13 -3.90
N ALA A 158 -3.61 17.29 -3.30
CA ALA A 158 -3.20 18.58 -3.85
C ALA A 158 -1.66 18.68 -4.00
N GLY A 159 -0.90 18.23 -3.01
CA GLY A 159 0.57 18.21 -3.08
C GLY A 159 1.11 17.30 -4.18
N PHE A 160 0.45 16.16 -4.42
CA PHE A 160 0.80 15.24 -5.50
C PHE A 160 0.35 15.73 -6.89
N GLN A 161 -0.74 16.49 -6.98
CA GLN A 161 -1.16 17.14 -8.22
C GLN A 161 -0.19 18.25 -8.62
N GLU A 162 0.24 19.09 -7.67
CA GLU A 162 1.16 20.20 -7.92
C GLU A 162 2.62 19.72 -8.10
N ARG A 163 3.00 18.60 -7.46
CA ARG A 163 4.29 17.86 -7.55
C ARG A 163 5.54 18.59 -7.07
N LYS A 164 5.68 19.89 -7.34
CA LYS A 164 6.95 20.62 -7.16
C LYS A 164 6.74 21.98 -6.46
N PRO A 165 7.65 22.35 -5.55
CA PRO A 165 7.72 23.71 -4.99
C PRO A 165 7.86 24.76 -6.09
N SER A 166 7.08 25.83 -5.98
CA SER A 166 7.15 26.97 -6.91
C SER A 166 6.69 28.27 -6.25
N GLN A 167 6.92 29.40 -6.92
CA GLN A 167 6.41 30.70 -6.47
C GLN A 167 4.88 30.75 -6.48
N GLU A 168 4.26 30.10 -7.45
CA GLU A 168 2.81 30.08 -7.64
C GLU A 168 2.15 28.92 -6.87
N ALA A 169 2.92 28.20 -6.06
CA ALA A 169 2.46 27.07 -5.29
C ALA A 169 1.24 27.45 -4.44
N THR A 170 0.16 26.71 -4.64
CA THR A 170 -1.08 26.84 -3.88
C THR A 170 -1.05 25.97 -2.64
N HIS A 171 -0.35 24.83 -2.71
CA HIS A 171 -0.17 23.94 -1.58
C HIS A 171 0.78 24.57 -0.53
N PRO A 172 0.35 24.84 0.71
CA PRO A 172 1.13 25.61 1.69
C PRO A 172 2.50 25.01 2.01
N LEU A 173 2.60 23.67 2.05
CA LEU A 173 3.87 22.99 2.29
C LEU A 173 4.88 23.16 1.14
N LEU A 174 4.41 23.16 -0.11
CA LEU A 174 5.25 23.36 -1.29
C LEU A 174 5.67 24.84 -1.39
N LYS A 175 4.77 25.75 -1.02
CA LYS A 175 5.07 27.17 -0.89
C LYS A 175 6.13 27.44 0.18
N ALA A 176 6.00 26.83 1.37
CA ALA A 176 6.99 26.92 2.45
C ALA A 176 8.37 26.39 2.01
N TRP A 177 8.39 25.25 1.30
CA TRP A 177 9.63 24.70 0.75
C TRP A 177 10.27 25.65 -0.27
N TRP A 178 9.48 26.22 -1.18
CA TRP A 178 9.97 27.19 -2.16
C TRP A 178 10.55 28.44 -1.49
N ILE A 179 9.90 28.97 -0.44
CA ILE A 179 10.41 30.12 0.34
C ILE A 179 11.80 29.80 0.92
N VAL A 180 11.98 28.61 1.49
CA VAL A 180 13.29 28.18 2.02
C VAL A 180 14.33 28.04 0.90
N SER A 181 13.96 27.46 -0.25
CA SER A 181 14.87 27.34 -1.40
C SER A 181 15.28 28.71 -1.95
N ARG A 182 14.34 29.64 -2.07
CA ARG A 182 14.62 31.02 -2.52
C ARG A 182 15.54 31.75 -1.54
N PHE A 183 15.26 31.67 -0.24
CA PHE A 183 16.13 32.27 0.76
C PHE A 183 17.55 31.66 0.72
N GLN A 184 17.64 30.35 0.48
CA GLN A 184 18.92 29.68 0.30
C GLN A 184 19.65 30.26 -0.94
N GLU A 185 18.97 30.42 -2.08
CA GLU A 185 19.52 31.03 -3.29
C GLU A 185 20.03 32.47 -3.05
N GLU A 186 19.26 33.31 -2.34
CA GLU A 186 19.63 34.69 -1.97
C GLU A 186 20.91 34.77 -1.12
N VAL A 187 21.24 33.72 -0.36
CA VAL A 187 22.47 33.64 0.43
C VAL A 187 23.71 33.35 -0.41
N GLY A 188 23.57 32.73 -1.59
CA GLY A 188 24.66 32.41 -2.52
C GLY A 188 25.45 31.12 -2.21
N GLU A 189 25.82 30.35 -3.24
CA GLU A 189 26.35 28.97 -3.14
C GLU A 189 27.53 28.80 -2.17
N GLY A 190 28.52 29.71 -2.21
CA GLY A 190 29.70 29.63 -1.34
C GLY A 190 29.37 29.79 0.16
N GLN A 191 28.35 30.59 0.49
CA GLN A 191 27.91 30.79 1.86
C GLN A 191 26.93 29.68 2.30
N GLN A 192 26.15 29.12 1.37
CA GLN A 192 25.27 27.98 1.64
C GLN A 192 26.05 26.76 2.15
N ALA A 193 27.13 26.40 1.47
CA ALA A 193 27.99 25.27 1.85
C ALA A 193 28.59 25.47 3.26
N ARG A 194 28.91 26.71 3.62
CA ARG A 194 29.46 27.07 4.93
C ARG A 194 28.39 27.19 6.02
N ALA A 195 27.11 27.19 5.64
CA ALA A 195 25.96 27.27 6.54
C ALA A 195 25.12 25.99 6.54
N GLU A 196 25.70 24.85 6.18
CA GLU A 196 24.98 23.57 6.00
C GLU A 196 24.12 23.18 7.21
N VAL A 197 24.60 23.47 8.43
CA VAL A 197 23.89 23.23 9.69
C VAL A 197 22.53 23.91 9.79
N PHE A 198 22.33 25.02 9.10
CA PHE A 198 21.15 25.86 9.21
C PHE A 198 19.96 25.30 8.41
N TRP A 199 20.20 24.79 7.20
CA TRP A 199 19.11 24.39 6.29
C TRP A 199 18.22 23.26 6.81
N PRO A 200 18.75 22.22 7.49
CA PRO A 200 17.92 21.20 8.12
C PRO A 200 16.94 21.78 9.14
N LEU A 201 17.27 22.89 9.81
CA LEU A 201 16.37 23.50 10.81
C LEU A 201 15.09 24.05 10.19
N LEU A 202 15.11 24.41 8.89
CA LEU A 202 13.92 24.88 8.16
C LEU A 202 13.21 23.77 7.39
N ARG A 203 13.96 22.81 6.84
CA ARG A 203 13.42 21.74 5.99
C ARG A 203 12.88 20.55 6.77
N ARG A 204 13.48 20.19 7.90
CA ARG A 204 13.07 19.04 8.71
C ARG A 204 11.62 19.13 9.20
N PRO A 205 11.14 20.28 9.72
CA PRO A 205 9.73 20.44 10.07
C PRO A 205 8.78 20.12 8.91
N LEU A 206 9.09 20.62 7.71
CA LEU A 206 8.29 20.38 6.51
C LEU A 206 8.25 18.89 6.15
N ILE A 207 9.39 18.21 6.11
CA ILE A 207 9.45 16.78 5.81
C ILE A 207 8.71 15.96 6.87
N PHE A 208 8.81 16.33 8.14
CA PHE A 208 8.11 15.65 9.23
C PHE A 208 6.60 15.77 9.07
N VAL A 209 6.10 16.99 8.91
CA VAL A 209 4.66 17.25 8.72
C VAL A 209 4.17 16.56 7.46
N TRP A 210 4.91 16.64 6.35
CA TRP A 210 4.54 15.95 5.11
C TRP A 210 4.43 14.44 5.30
N SER A 211 5.42 13.82 5.95
CA SER A 211 5.39 12.39 6.25
C SER A 211 4.19 12.00 7.13
N PHE A 212 3.79 12.89 8.05
CA PHE A 212 2.61 12.70 8.88
C PHE A 212 1.32 12.78 8.06
N ILE A 213 1.16 13.81 7.21
CA ILE A 213 0.02 13.97 6.30
C ILE A 213 -0.15 12.72 5.43
N LEU A 214 0.94 12.22 4.83
CA LEU A 214 0.90 11.03 3.99
C LEU A 214 0.53 9.76 4.76
N ALA A 215 0.97 9.64 6.01
CA ALA A 215 0.59 8.51 6.86
C ALA A 215 -0.90 8.51 7.22
N GLU A 216 -1.48 9.68 7.49
CA GLU A 216 -2.92 9.83 7.76
C GLU A 216 -3.75 9.58 6.50
N ALA A 217 -3.33 10.09 5.34
CA ALA A 217 -3.94 9.81 4.05
C ALA A 217 -3.92 8.31 3.71
N SER A 218 -2.80 7.63 3.98
CA SER A 218 -2.69 6.17 3.79
C SER A 218 -3.62 5.39 4.72
N ALA A 219 -3.78 5.83 5.97
CA ALA A 219 -4.72 5.20 6.89
C ALA A 219 -6.18 5.31 6.41
N LEU A 220 -6.55 6.43 5.78
CA LEU A 220 -7.86 6.60 5.13
C LEU A 220 -8.01 5.64 3.94
N LEU A 221 -7.01 5.55 3.06
CA LEU A 221 -7.00 4.60 1.94
C LEU A 221 -7.17 3.15 2.42
N GLN A 222 -6.43 2.75 3.46
CA GLN A 222 -6.53 1.39 4.02
C GLN A 222 -7.93 1.11 4.58
N ARG A 223 -8.55 2.09 5.23
CA ARG A 223 -9.91 1.95 5.76
C ARG A 223 -10.92 1.78 4.64
N ASN A 224 -10.89 2.65 3.63
CA ASN A 224 -11.81 2.57 2.48
C ASN A 224 -11.58 1.29 1.69
N TRP A 225 -10.33 0.86 1.52
CA TRP A 225 -10.00 -0.44 0.94
C TRP A 225 -10.65 -1.60 1.70
N SER A 226 -10.52 -1.60 3.04
CA SER A 226 -11.11 -2.65 3.87
C SER A 226 -12.64 -2.66 3.80
N THR A 227 -13.28 -1.50 3.79
CA THR A 227 -14.74 -1.35 3.88
C THR A 227 -15.43 -1.51 2.52
N ASP A 228 -14.89 -0.88 1.49
CA ASP A 228 -15.58 -0.71 0.21
C ASP A 228 -15.14 -1.73 -0.84
N VAL A 229 -13.91 -2.26 -0.71
CA VAL A 229 -13.35 -3.25 -1.65
C VAL A 229 -13.35 -4.66 -1.06
N ILE A 230 -12.84 -4.83 0.16
CA ILE A 230 -12.65 -6.16 0.75
C ILE A 230 -13.90 -6.67 1.48
N ALA A 231 -14.52 -5.90 2.35
CA ALA A 231 -15.66 -6.38 3.15
C ALA A 231 -16.83 -6.95 2.32
N PRO A 232 -17.20 -6.39 1.15
CA PRO A 232 -18.27 -6.94 0.31
C PRO A 232 -17.96 -8.32 -0.28
N THR A 233 -16.70 -8.75 -0.27
CA THR A 233 -16.30 -10.06 -0.78
C THR A 233 -16.55 -11.21 0.21
N ARG A 234 -16.90 -10.89 1.46
CA ARG A 234 -17.13 -11.90 2.50
C ARG A 234 -18.36 -12.75 2.16
N GLY A 235 -18.19 -14.07 2.23
CA GLY A 235 -19.24 -15.04 1.91
C GLY A 235 -19.35 -15.39 0.42
N LEU A 236 -18.67 -14.65 -0.47
CA LEU A 236 -18.55 -15.03 -1.87
C LEU A 236 -17.60 -16.21 -2.04
N SER A 237 -17.87 -17.07 -3.03
CA SER A 237 -16.91 -18.09 -3.46
C SER A 237 -15.65 -17.44 -4.05
N ARG A 238 -14.53 -18.19 -4.11
CA ARG A 238 -13.25 -17.65 -4.62
C ARG A 238 -13.36 -17.04 -6.01
N MET A 239 -14.17 -17.62 -6.90
CA MET A 239 -14.35 -17.09 -8.26
C MET A 239 -15.16 -15.79 -8.26
N GLU A 240 -16.25 -15.74 -7.48
CA GLU A 240 -17.06 -14.53 -7.32
C GLU A 240 -16.23 -13.40 -6.72
N GLN A 241 -15.36 -13.69 -5.74
CA GLN A 241 -14.41 -12.71 -5.18
C GLN A 241 -13.49 -12.14 -6.27
N LEU A 242 -12.86 -13.00 -7.07
CA LEU A 242 -11.95 -12.55 -8.14
C LEU A 242 -12.68 -11.68 -9.17
N ARG A 243 -13.91 -12.03 -9.56
CA ARG A 243 -14.69 -11.21 -10.50
C ARG A 243 -15.16 -9.90 -9.90
N PHE A 244 -15.62 -9.92 -8.65
CA PHE A 244 -16.02 -8.70 -7.95
C PHE A 244 -14.86 -7.72 -7.83
N LEU A 245 -13.64 -8.22 -7.59
CA LEU A 245 -12.44 -7.40 -7.43
C LEU A 245 -11.83 -6.96 -8.77
N TYR A 246 -11.68 -7.88 -9.73
CA TYR A 246 -10.83 -7.72 -10.91
C TYR A 246 -11.54 -7.97 -12.25
N GLY A 247 -12.86 -8.19 -12.25
CA GLY A 247 -13.63 -8.31 -13.49
C GLY A 247 -13.79 -6.97 -14.22
N PRO A 248 -14.56 -6.93 -15.34
CA PRO A 248 -14.76 -5.71 -16.13
C PRO A 248 -15.30 -4.50 -15.33
N GLN A 249 -16.09 -4.76 -14.28
CA GLN A 249 -16.62 -3.77 -13.35
C GLN A 249 -16.00 -3.93 -11.94
N GLY A 250 -14.74 -4.37 -11.91
CA GLY A 250 -14.05 -4.76 -10.68
C GLY A 250 -13.83 -3.57 -9.74
N LYS A 251 -14.11 -3.79 -8.45
CA LYS A 251 -13.97 -2.75 -7.41
C LYS A 251 -12.54 -2.25 -7.21
N VAL A 252 -11.53 -3.04 -7.57
CA VAL A 252 -10.13 -2.61 -7.44
C VAL A 252 -9.82 -1.48 -8.40
N LYS A 253 -10.24 -1.60 -9.66
CA LYS A 253 -9.99 -0.57 -10.68
C LYS A 253 -10.69 0.74 -10.33
N GLU A 254 -11.98 0.65 -9.97
CA GLU A 254 -12.77 1.80 -9.50
C GLU A 254 -12.10 2.51 -8.33
N PHE A 255 -11.68 1.76 -7.29
CA PHE A 255 -11.00 2.31 -6.12
C PHE A 255 -9.67 2.99 -6.48
N VAL A 256 -8.87 2.35 -7.34
CA VAL A 256 -7.58 2.91 -7.78
C VAL A 256 -7.79 4.19 -8.56
N GLU A 257 -8.69 4.18 -9.54
CA GLU A 257 -8.99 5.34 -10.39
C GLU A 257 -9.47 6.54 -9.56
N GLN A 258 -10.35 6.32 -8.59
CA GLN A 258 -10.96 7.39 -7.79
C GLN A 258 -10.03 7.93 -6.69
N LEU A 259 -9.34 7.05 -5.97
CA LEU A 259 -8.67 7.43 -4.72
C LEU A 259 -7.15 7.32 -4.76
N VAL A 260 -6.59 6.42 -5.59
CA VAL A 260 -5.15 6.09 -5.54
C VAL A 260 -4.35 6.76 -6.66
N THR A 261 -4.94 6.93 -7.84
CA THR A 261 -4.27 7.48 -9.04
C THR A 261 -3.43 8.73 -8.79
N PRO A 262 -3.90 9.75 -8.02
CA PRO A 262 -3.08 10.95 -7.77
C PRO A 262 -1.73 10.65 -7.11
N PHE A 263 -1.63 9.54 -6.37
CA PHE A 263 -0.46 9.15 -5.61
C PHE A 263 0.48 8.20 -6.34
N LEU A 264 0.19 7.83 -7.59
CA LEU A 264 1.02 6.91 -8.36
C LEU A 264 1.99 7.66 -9.28
N THR A 265 3.05 6.97 -9.70
CA THR A 265 3.90 7.39 -10.80
C THR A 265 3.11 7.41 -12.12
N GLU A 266 3.64 8.09 -13.15
CA GLU A 266 2.96 8.25 -14.45
C GLU A 266 2.62 6.93 -15.15
N ASP A 267 3.42 5.88 -14.91
CA ASP A 267 3.18 4.52 -15.40
C ASP A 267 2.21 3.69 -14.52
N ALA A 268 1.59 4.34 -13.53
CA ALA A 268 0.61 3.80 -12.59
C ALA A 268 1.06 2.49 -11.92
N SER A 269 2.36 2.36 -11.63
CA SER A 269 2.96 1.11 -11.16
C SER A 269 3.50 1.18 -9.74
N ARG A 270 3.91 2.37 -9.28
CA ARG A 270 4.57 2.58 -7.99
C ARG A 270 4.01 3.81 -7.29
N PRO A 271 4.11 3.89 -5.95
CA PRO A 271 3.85 5.12 -5.25
C PRO A 271 4.76 6.25 -5.74
N GLY A 272 4.19 7.43 -5.96
CA GLY A 272 4.92 8.64 -6.31
C GLY A 272 5.61 9.27 -5.10
N ARG A 273 6.42 10.31 -5.37
CA ARG A 273 7.18 11.04 -4.36
C ARG A 273 7.01 12.54 -4.52
N VAL A 274 6.84 13.22 -3.39
CA VAL A 274 6.85 14.68 -3.29
C VAL A 274 7.82 15.07 -2.18
N LEU A 275 8.73 15.99 -2.45
CA LEU A 275 9.83 16.37 -1.54
C LEU A 275 10.67 15.19 -1.05
N GLY A 276 10.86 14.18 -1.90
CA GLY A 276 11.61 12.96 -1.58
C GLY A 276 10.86 11.97 -0.68
N VAL A 277 9.68 12.30 -0.18
CA VAL A 277 8.83 11.42 0.64
C VAL A 277 7.85 10.67 -0.26
N GLU A 278 7.83 9.35 -0.13
CA GLU A 278 6.95 8.46 -0.89
C GLU A 278 5.60 8.28 -0.19
N MET A 279 4.52 8.19 -0.97
CA MET A 279 3.21 7.84 -0.42
C MET A 279 3.27 6.41 0.15
N PRO A 280 3.01 6.19 1.46
CA PRO A 280 3.10 4.87 2.06
C PRO A 280 1.83 4.06 1.77
N LEU A 281 1.66 3.62 0.51
CA LEU A 281 0.52 2.80 0.14
C LEU A 281 0.56 1.42 0.84
N PRO A 282 -0.57 0.93 1.39
CA PRO A 282 -0.66 -0.40 1.95
C PRO A 282 -0.27 -1.49 0.95
N ALA A 283 0.44 -2.52 1.43
CA ALA A 283 0.92 -3.61 0.59
C ALA A 283 -0.21 -4.33 -0.16
N THR A 284 -1.37 -4.50 0.47
CA THR A 284 -2.55 -5.13 -0.16
C THR A 284 -3.08 -4.33 -1.35
N ILE A 285 -3.00 -3.00 -1.29
CA ILE A 285 -3.42 -2.12 -2.39
C ILE A 285 -2.41 -2.21 -3.54
N LEU A 286 -1.11 -2.22 -3.23
CA LEU A 286 -0.06 -2.38 -4.24
C LEU A 286 -0.14 -3.73 -4.95
N GLU A 287 -0.35 -4.81 -4.19
CA GLU A 287 -0.58 -6.14 -4.75
C GLU A 287 -1.82 -6.16 -5.64
N ALA A 288 -2.90 -5.51 -5.22
CA ALA A 288 -4.11 -5.43 -6.03
C ALA A 288 -3.90 -4.69 -7.35
N ILE A 289 -3.16 -3.57 -7.36
CA ILE A 289 -2.78 -2.86 -8.59
C ILE A 289 -1.99 -3.78 -9.53
N HIS A 290 -1.07 -4.58 -9.00
CA HIS A 290 -0.32 -5.55 -9.79
C HIS A 290 -1.23 -6.65 -10.36
N ASN A 291 -2.15 -7.16 -9.54
CA ASN A 291 -3.08 -8.23 -9.91
C ASN A 291 -4.08 -7.80 -10.98
N VAL A 292 -4.50 -6.52 -11.03
CA VAL A 292 -5.36 -5.99 -12.11
C VAL A 292 -4.75 -6.31 -13.48
N LYS A 293 -3.46 -6.00 -13.69
CA LYS A 293 -2.78 -6.22 -14.97
C LYS A 293 -2.74 -7.70 -15.40
N GLN A 294 -2.77 -8.62 -14.43
CA GLN A 294 -2.70 -10.06 -14.71
C GLN A 294 -4.08 -10.71 -14.84
N LEU A 295 -5.06 -10.29 -14.03
CA LEU A 295 -6.36 -10.94 -13.88
C LEU A 295 -7.42 -10.33 -14.77
N GLU A 296 -7.42 -9.02 -15.01
CA GLU A 296 -8.44 -8.36 -15.85
C GLU A 296 -8.52 -9.02 -17.25
N PRO A 297 -7.42 -9.26 -17.99
CA PRO A 297 -7.50 -9.92 -19.30
C PRO A 297 -8.00 -11.37 -19.26
N LEU A 298 -7.86 -12.04 -18.11
CA LEU A 298 -8.34 -13.40 -17.91
C LEU A 298 -9.84 -13.43 -17.59
N LEU A 299 -10.34 -12.41 -16.89
CA LEU A 299 -11.72 -12.31 -16.40
C LEU A 299 -12.65 -11.55 -17.36
N GLU A 300 -12.11 -10.67 -18.20
CA GLU A 300 -12.85 -9.95 -19.25
C GLU A 300 -13.24 -10.84 -20.43
N ARG A 301 -12.59 -12.00 -20.59
CA ARG A 301 -12.91 -12.93 -21.68
C ARG A 301 -14.36 -13.41 -21.57
N GLN A 302 -15.16 -13.05 -22.57
CA GLN A 302 -16.51 -13.55 -22.75
C GLN A 302 -16.55 -14.93 -23.42
N SER A 303 -15.45 -15.40 -24.02
CA SER A 303 -15.41 -16.70 -24.69
C SER A 303 -15.05 -17.83 -23.71
N PRO A 304 -15.77 -18.97 -23.76
CA PRO A 304 -15.44 -20.12 -22.94
C PRO A 304 -14.03 -20.65 -23.21
N HIS A 305 -13.37 -21.13 -22.16
CA HIS A 305 -12.08 -21.80 -22.28
C HIS A 305 -12.27 -23.18 -22.90
N GLN A 306 -11.52 -23.46 -23.97
CA GLN A 306 -11.52 -24.76 -24.62
C GLN A 306 -10.58 -25.72 -23.89
N VAL A 307 -11.12 -26.74 -23.23
CA VAL A 307 -10.35 -27.75 -22.49
C VAL A 307 -10.60 -29.11 -23.13
N ARG A 308 -9.55 -29.75 -23.64
CA ARG A 308 -9.66 -31.11 -24.18
C ARG A 308 -9.43 -32.12 -23.07
N ILE A 309 -10.33 -33.09 -22.96
CA ILE A 309 -10.27 -34.17 -21.97
C ILE A 309 -10.26 -35.49 -22.73
N GLU A 310 -9.37 -36.39 -22.34
CA GLU A 310 -9.25 -37.71 -22.95
C GLU A 310 -8.99 -38.78 -21.89
N ALA A 311 -9.79 -39.85 -21.92
CA ALA A 311 -9.53 -41.04 -21.12
C ALA A 311 -8.46 -41.88 -21.80
N THR A 312 -7.31 -42.03 -21.15
CA THR A 312 -6.11 -42.60 -21.80
C THR A 312 -5.95 -44.10 -21.56
N ARG A 313 -6.40 -44.61 -20.41
CA ARG A 313 -6.26 -46.03 -20.04
C ARG A 313 -7.24 -46.44 -18.94
N ASP A 314 -7.27 -47.74 -18.68
CA ASP A 314 -7.99 -48.34 -17.56
C ASP A 314 -7.44 -47.86 -16.21
N SER A 315 -8.36 -47.68 -15.26
CA SER A 315 -8.07 -47.31 -13.88
C SER A 315 -7.37 -48.47 -13.15
N PHE A 316 -6.47 -48.12 -12.24
CA PHE A 316 -5.83 -49.09 -11.37
C PHE A 316 -6.54 -49.09 -10.01
N ILE A 317 -7.11 -50.24 -9.63
CA ILE A 317 -7.82 -50.42 -8.37
C ILE A 317 -6.91 -51.20 -7.42
N ASP A 318 -6.46 -50.55 -6.35
CA ASP A 318 -5.71 -51.21 -5.27
C ASP A 318 -6.70 -51.86 -4.29
N SER A 319 -6.90 -53.18 -4.42
CA SER A 319 -7.85 -53.96 -3.64
C SER A 319 -7.32 -55.34 -3.30
N GLU A 320 -7.76 -55.88 -2.16
CA GLU A 320 -7.44 -57.26 -1.75
C GLU A 320 -8.38 -58.32 -2.37
N THR A 321 -9.49 -57.92 -3.02
CA THR A 321 -10.54 -58.83 -3.50
C THR A 321 -10.53 -59.08 -5.01
N ASN A 322 -9.45 -58.78 -5.73
CA ASN A 322 -9.37 -58.92 -7.20
C ASN A 322 -10.56 -58.28 -7.96
N ILE A 323 -11.16 -57.24 -7.39
CA ILE A 323 -12.21 -56.48 -8.06
C ILE A 323 -11.61 -55.75 -9.27
N PHE A 324 -12.29 -55.75 -10.42
CA PHE A 324 -11.77 -55.15 -11.64
C PHE A 324 -12.72 -54.12 -12.24
N GLU A 325 -12.13 -53.21 -13.01
CA GLU A 325 -12.86 -52.12 -13.68
C GLU A 325 -13.64 -52.63 -14.89
N GLU A 326 -14.91 -52.23 -14.96
CA GLU A 326 -15.73 -52.33 -16.17
C GLU A 326 -15.49 -51.13 -17.08
N LYS A 327 -15.58 -49.91 -16.53
CA LYS A 327 -15.32 -48.63 -17.19
C LYS A 327 -15.19 -47.50 -16.17
N THR A 328 -14.56 -46.40 -16.55
CA THR A 328 -14.59 -45.12 -15.84
C THR A 328 -15.10 -44.02 -16.75
N GLU A 329 -16.10 -43.28 -16.25
CA GLU A 329 -16.79 -42.21 -16.97
C GLU A 329 -16.63 -40.87 -16.25
N PHE A 330 -16.19 -39.86 -16.99
CA PHE A 330 -16.23 -38.45 -16.60
C PHE A 330 -17.51 -37.83 -17.14
N VAL A 331 -18.20 -37.07 -16.30
CA VAL A 331 -19.37 -36.27 -16.68
C VAL A 331 -19.22 -34.86 -16.12
N LEU A 332 -19.41 -33.87 -16.99
CA LEU A 332 -19.55 -32.47 -16.61
C LEU A 332 -20.86 -31.95 -17.18
N GLU A 333 -21.71 -31.43 -16.31
CA GLU A 333 -22.97 -30.80 -16.71
C GLU A 333 -22.77 -29.29 -16.79
N CYS A 334 -22.96 -28.74 -17.99
CA CYS A 334 -23.03 -27.31 -18.22
C CYS A 334 -24.45 -26.93 -18.71
N ALA A 335 -24.82 -25.67 -18.57
CA ALA A 335 -26.16 -25.13 -18.82
C ALA A 335 -26.71 -25.47 -20.21
N THR A 336 -25.84 -25.56 -21.22
CA THR A 336 -26.22 -25.84 -22.62
C THR A 336 -25.91 -27.26 -23.07
N LYS A 337 -25.03 -27.98 -22.36
CA LYS A 337 -24.50 -29.27 -22.81
C LYS A 337 -23.89 -30.07 -21.67
N THR A 338 -24.15 -31.37 -21.67
CA THR A 338 -23.42 -32.35 -20.85
C THR A 338 -22.26 -32.92 -21.65
N PHE A 339 -21.06 -32.88 -21.08
CA PHE A 339 -19.85 -33.48 -21.65
C PHE A 339 -19.59 -34.83 -20.96
N ARG A 340 -19.30 -35.86 -21.76
CA ARG A 340 -19.03 -37.22 -21.28
C ARG A 340 -17.80 -37.80 -21.94
N VAL A 341 -16.99 -38.50 -21.15
CA VAL A 341 -15.78 -39.21 -21.62
C VAL A 341 -15.67 -40.54 -20.88
N THR A 342 -15.42 -41.63 -21.61
CA THR A 342 -15.21 -42.96 -21.02
C THR A 342 -13.94 -43.62 -21.56
N ASN A 343 -13.20 -44.34 -20.70
CA ASN A 343 -12.04 -45.13 -21.13
C ASN A 343 -12.42 -46.36 -21.98
N ARG A 344 -13.67 -46.82 -21.86
CA ARG A 344 -14.23 -47.99 -22.54
C ARG A 344 -15.31 -47.58 -23.53
N ALA A 345 -14.93 -46.71 -24.46
CA ALA A 345 -15.81 -46.23 -25.51
C ALA A 345 -16.03 -47.28 -26.62
N GLN A 346 -17.26 -47.37 -27.14
CA GLN A 346 -17.57 -48.18 -28.32
C GLN A 346 -17.10 -47.51 -29.62
N ASP A 347 -16.93 -46.18 -29.61
CA ASP A 347 -16.39 -45.36 -30.70
C ASP A 347 -15.32 -44.39 -30.14
N LEU A 348 -14.31 -44.04 -30.95
CA LEU A 348 -13.21 -43.14 -30.59
C LEU A 348 -13.69 -41.76 -30.13
N THR A 349 -14.85 -41.31 -30.62
CA THR A 349 -15.46 -40.01 -30.27
C THR A 349 -15.90 -39.93 -28.80
N ALA A 350 -16.12 -41.06 -28.11
CA ALA A 350 -16.47 -41.10 -26.70
C ALA A 350 -15.27 -41.27 -25.75
N LYS A 351 -14.05 -41.44 -26.29
CA LYS A 351 -12.79 -41.42 -25.51
C LYS A 351 -12.25 -40.02 -25.24
N SER A 352 -12.70 -39.02 -25.99
CA SER A 352 -12.24 -37.64 -25.80
C SER A 352 -13.33 -36.62 -26.10
N THR A 353 -13.28 -35.47 -25.44
CA THR A 353 -14.20 -34.36 -25.71
C THR A 353 -13.51 -33.01 -25.52
N THR A 354 -14.05 -31.97 -26.15
CA THR A 354 -13.62 -30.59 -25.91
C THR A 354 -14.73 -29.87 -25.16
N VAL A 355 -14.44 -29.53 -23.91
CA VAL A 355 -15.29 -28.73 -23.03
C VAL A 355 -15.08 -27.26 -23.34
N PHE A 356 -16.18 -26.53 -23.53
CA PHE A 356 -16.18 -25.07 -23.64
C PHE A 356 -16.59 -24.52 -22.27
N TRP A 357 -15.62 -24.40 -21.37
CA TRP A 357 -15.88 -24.11 -19.96
C TRP A 357 -15.98 -22.61 -19.68
N SER A 358 -17.01 -22.21 -18.93
CA SER A 358 -17.04 -20.94 -18.21
C SER A 358 -17.58 -21.17 -16.79
N PHE A 359 -17.21 -20.29 -15.86
CA PHE A 359 -17.62 -20.43 -14.47
C PHE A 359 -19.14 -20.22 -14.25
N GLU A 360 -19.81 -19.45 -15.12
CA GLU A 360 -21.27 -19.20 -15.05
C GLU A 360 -22.08 -20.37 -15.58
N SER A 361 -21.49 -21.16 -16.49
CA SER A 361 -22.24 -22.13 -17.29
C SER A 361 -22.01 -23.57 -16.90
N CYS A 362 -21.05 -23.90 -16.03
CA CYS A 362 -20.71 -25.29 -15.72
C CYS A 362 -20.80 -25.61 -14.23
N GLY A 363 -21.40 -26.75 -13.90
CA GLY A 363 -21.63 -27.20 -12.53
C GLY A 363 -20.62 -28.22 -12.03
N ASP A 364 -21.13 -29.20 -11.27
CA ASP A 364 -20.34 -30.26 -10.66
C ASP A 364 -19.66 -31.17 -11.71
N VAL A 365 -18.53 -31.75 -11.32
CA VAL A 365 -17.86 -32.82 -12.09
C VAL A 365 -18.06 -34.15 -11.37
N LEU A 366 -18.42 -35.17 -12.14
CA LEU A 366 -18.57 -36.55 -11.68
C LEU A 366 -17.57 -37.46 -12.38
N ILE A 367 -16.86 -38.26 -11.59
CA ILE A 367 -16.13 -39.43 -12.07
C ILE A 367 -16.84 -40.66 -11.51
N SER A 368 -17.42 -41.46 -12.39
CA SER A 368 -18.07 -42.73 -12.06
C SER A 368 -17.18 -43.89 -12.49
N ILE A 369 -16.71 -44.67 -11.52
CA ILE A 369 -15.91 -45.88 -11.75
C ILE A 369 -16.85 -47.08 -11.56
N PHE A 370 -17.10 -47.82 -12.62
CA PHE A 370 -17.91 -49.03 -12.61
C PHE A 370 -16.99 -50.23 -12.44
N VAL A 371 -17.25 -51.05 -11.43
CA VAL A 371 -16.43 -52.21 -11.07
C VAL A 371 -17.31 -53.45 -10.97
N THR A 372 -16.73 -54.62 -11.24
CA THR A 372 -17.45 -55.89 -11.13
C THR A 372 -16.75 -56.83 -10.18
N CYS A 373 -17.53 -57.64 -9.47
CA CYS A 373 -17.01 -58.70 -8.61
C CYS A 373 -17.59 -60.02 -9.10
N ASP A 374 -16.81 -60.73 -9.91
CA ASP A 374 -17.17 -62.04 -10.43
C ASP A 374 -16.80 -63.15 -9.42
N ARG A 375 -16.85 -64.40 -9.88
CA ARG A 375 -16.48 -65.56 -9.07
C ARG A 375 -15.04 -65.47 -8.53
N SER A 376 -14.09 -64.99 -9.33
CA SER A 376 -12.68 -64.88 -8.92
C SER A 376 -12.50 -63.86 -7.79
N CYS A 377 -13.26 -62.77 -7.84
CA CYS A 377 -13.31 -61.76 -6.79
C CYS A 377 -13.88 -62.33 -5.48
N VAL A 378 -15.00 -63.07 -5.56
CA VAL A 378 -15.62 -63.71 -4.38
C VAL A 378 -14.70 -64.75 -3.73
N GLU A 379 -14.05 -65.60 -4.53
CA GLU A 379 -13.09 -66.59 -4.03
C GLU A 379 -11.89 -65.92 -3.37
N ARG A 380 -11.36 -64.85 -3.98
CA ARG A 380 -10.26 -64.07 -3.40
C ARG A 380 -10.65 -63.38 -2.09
N ALA A 381 -11.84 -62.78 -2.05
CA ALA A 381 -12.39 -62.15 -0.86
C ALA A 381 -12.48 -63.15 0.32
N SER A 382 -12.98 -64.35 0.05
CA SER A 382 -13.03 -65.43 1.06
C SER A 382 -11.63 -65.82 1.55
N ALA A 383 -10.66 -65.92 0.65
CA ALA A 383 -9.27 -66.24 1.00
C ALA A 383 -8.60 -65.19 1.90
N VAL A 384 -9.03 -63.92 1.84
CA VAL A 384 -8.54 -62.84 2.73
C VAL A 384 -9.47 -62.56 3.92
N GLY A 385 -10.42 -63.46 4.18
CA GLY A 385 -11.26 -63.46 5.37
C GLY A 385 -12.44 -62.48 5.33
N ILE A 386 -12.97 -62.16 4.14
CA ILE A 386 -14.17 -61.33 4.00
C ILE A 386 -15.22 -61.98 3.09
N THR A 387 -16.48 -61.69 3.36
CA THR A 387 -17.61 -62.17 2.56
C THR A 387 -18.15 -61.02 1.72
N VAL A 388 -18.12 -61.18 0.40
CA VAL A 388 -18.67 -60.21 -0.55
C VAL A 388 -19.60 -60.94 -1.54
N PRO A 389 -20.71 -60.33 -1.97
CA PRO A 389 -21.56 -60.90 -3.00
C PRO A 389 -20.90 -60.77 -4.39
N ALA A 390 -21.21 -61.69 -5.29
CA ALA A 390 -20.96 -61.47 -6.71
C ALA A 390 -21.88 -60.35 -7.21
N VAL A 391 -21.33 -59.39 -7.95
CA VAL A 391 -22.09 -58.25 -8.49
C VAL A 391 -21.62 -57.96 -9.90
N SER A 392 -22.60 -57.84 -10.82
CA SER A 392 -22.36 -57.58 -12.24
C SER A 392 -21.87 -56.16 -12.52
N SER A 393 -22.26 -55.16 -11.72
CA SER A 393 -21.74 -53.79 -11.81
C SER A 393 -22.01 -53.01 -10.51
N LEU A 394 -20.99 -52.36 -9.97
CA LEU A 394 -21.04 -51.47 -8.82
C LEU A 394 -20.47 -50.12 -9.23
N ARG A 395 -21.14 -49.02 -8.85
CA ARG A 395 -20.72 -47.66 -9.18
C ARG A 395 -20.07 -47.00 -7.97
N ILE A 396 -18.79 -46.63 -8.11
CA ILE A 396 -18.03 -45.80 -7.18
C ILE A 396 -18.00 -44.37 -7.75
N ILE A 397 -18.30 -43.36 -6.92
CA ILE A 397 -18.52 -41.98 -7.40
C ILE A 397 -17.59 -41.01 -6.68
N LYS A 398 -16.75 -40.31 -7.44
CA LYS A 398 -16.06 -39.09 -7.01
C LYS A 398 -16.81 -37.88 -7.55
N ARG A 399 -17.23 -36.98 -6.65
CA ARG A 399 -17.90 -35.72 -6.98
C ARG A 399 -17.00 -34.54 -6.63
N TYR A 400 -16.81 -33.65 -7.58
CA TYR A 400 -16.29 -32.31 -7.35
C TYR A 400 -17.46 -31.34 -7.36
N THR A 401 -17.62 -30.56 -6.29
CA THR A 401 -18.78 -29.69 -6.11
C THR A 401 -18.47 -28.21 -6.27
N GLY A 402 -19.47 -27.42 -6.65
CA GLY A 402 -19.40 -25.95 -6.64
C GLY A 402 -18.64 -25.33 -7.81
N GLN A 403 -18.54 -24.00 -7.84
CA GLN A 403 -18.10 -23.22 -9.02
C GLN A 403 -16.65 -23.48 -9.46
N THR A 404 -15.81 -24.05 -8.58
CA THR A 404 -14.42 -24.43 -8.89
C THR A 404 -14.25 -25.93 -9.12
N ALA A 405 -15.34 -26.71 -9.19
CA ALA A 405 -15.31 -28.16 -9.36
C ALA A 405 -14.42 -28.59 -10.54
N PHE A 406 -14.67 -28.01 -11.71
CA PHE A 406 -13.92 -28.33 -12.92
C PHE A 406 -12.44 -27.93 -12.84
N LEU A 407 -12.13 -26.81 -12.17
CA LEU A 407 -10.75 -26.36 -11.99
C LEU A 407 -9.96 -27.30 -11.08
N ARG A 408 -10.61 -27.82 -10.02
CA ARG A 408 -10.01 -28.84 -9.14
C ARG A 408 -9.79 -30.16 -9.88
N PHE A 409 -10.75 -30.56 -10.72
CA PHE A 409 -10.55 -31.71 -11.61
C PHE A 409 -9.33 -31.51 -12.52
N ILE A 410 -9.21 -30.35 -13.19
CA ILE A 410 -8.04 -30.04 -14.03
C ILE A 410 -6.74 -30.16 -13.22
N GLN A 411 -6.72 -29.63 -12.00
CA GLN A 411 -5.53 -29.67 -11.16
C GLN A 411 -5.14 -31.08 -10.74
N ASP A 412 -6.11 -31.91 -10.34
CA ASP A 412 -5.89 -33.30 -9.93
C ASP A 412 -5.27 -34.14 -11.06
N PHE A 413 -5.60 -33.82 -12.31
CA PHE A 413 -5.14 -34.54 -13.51
C PHE A 413 -4.05 -33.80 -14.29
N ARG A 414 -3.37 -32.82 -13.69
CA ARG A 414 -2.28 -32.07 -14.34
C ARG A 414 -1.17 -33.00 -14.87
N ASP A 415 -0.90 -34.09 -14.16
CA ASP A 415 0.13 -35.08 -14.53
C ASP A 415 -0.45 -36.28 -15.31
N GLY A 416 -1.69 -36.18 -15.80
CA GLY A 416 -2.37 -37.22 -16.57
C GLY A 416 -3.01 -38.35 -15.76
N SER A 417 -2.87 -38.33 -14.42
CA SER A 417 -3.47 -39.31 -13.53
C SER A 417 -3.63 -38.77 -12.11
N HIS A 418 -4.61 -39.30 -11.39
CA HIS A 418 -4.84 -38.95 -9.98
C HIS A 418 -5.14 -40.20 -9.16
N LEU A 419 -4.58 -40.29 -7.94
CA LEU A 419 -4.85 -41.38 -6.99
C LEU A 419 -5.86 -40.90 -5.95
N PHE A 420 -7.09 -41.38 -6.07
CA PHE A 420 -8.12 -41.18 -5.05
C PHE A 420 -7.99 -42.19 -3.92
N ARG A 421 -8.18 -41.72 -2.69
CA ARG A 421 -8.18 -42.53 -1.46
C ARG A 421 -9.60 -42.68 -0.91
N LEU A 422 -9.76 -43.48 0.13
CA LEU A 422 -11.07 -43.75 0.75
C LEU A 422 -11.87 -42.47 1.09
N ASN A 423 -11.20 -41.44 1.61
CA ASN A 423 -11.84 -40.18 1.99
C ASN A 423 -12.34 -39.35 0.80
N ASP A 424 -11.91 -39.67 -0.41
CA ASP A 424 -12.37 -39.01 -1.64
C ASP A 424 -13.76 -39.50 -2.09
N PHE A 425 -14.25 -40.60 -1.52
CA PHE A 425 -15.50 -41.26 -1.92
C PHE A 425 -16.53 -41.33 -0.78
N PRO A 426 -16.94 -40.20 -0.17
CA PRO A 426 -17.85 -40.23 0.97
C PRO A 426 -19.19 -40.91 0.65
N GLU A 427 -19.72 -40.71 -0.56
CA GLU A 427 -20.99 -41.29 -1.01
C GLU A 427 -20.93 -42.83 -1.21
N THR A 428 -19.74 -43.38 -1.43
CA THR A 428 -19.55 -44.80 -1.77
C THR A 428 -18.54 -45.50 -0.84
N ALA A 429 -18.25 -44.91 0.31
CA ALA A 429 -17.23 -45.38 1.26
C ALA A 429 -17.47 -46.83 1.71
N ASP A 430 -18.73 -47.23 1.89
CA ASP A 430 -19.08 -48.59 2.30
C ASP A 430 -18.77 -49.63 1.23
N ILE A 431 -18.87 -49.27 -0.06
CA ILE A 431 -18.45 -50.14 -1.16
C ILE A 431 -16.93 -50.35 -1.05
N LEU A 432 -16.16 -49.27 -0.91
CA LEU A 432 -14.69 -49.38 -0.85
C LEU A 432 -14.25 -50.20 0.37
N ARG A 433 -14.87 -50.00 1.54
CA ARG A 433 -14.57 -50.79 2.75
C ARG A 433 -14.92 -52.27 2.56
N ARG A 434 -16.10 -52.57 2.01
CA ARG A 434 -16.57 -53.95 1.78
C ARG A 434 -15.63 -54.74 0.88
N TYR A 435 -15.13 -54.11 -0.19
CA TYR A 435 -14.21 -54.74 -1.15
C TYR A 435 -12.73 -54.44 -0.86
N ARG A 436 -12.41 -53.95 0.35
CA ARG A 436 -11.05 -53.59 0.79
C ARG A 436 -10.25 -52.81 -0.26
N ILE A 437 -10.90 -51.84 -0.91
CA ILE A 437 -10.28 -50.93 -1.87
C ILE A 437 -9.53 -49.84 -1.09
N LYS A 438 -8.21 -49.78 -1.24
CA LYS A 438 -7.34 -48.80 -0.55
C LYS A 438 -7.20 -47.50 -1.34
N GLY A 439 -7.24 -47.59 -2.65
CA GLY A 439 -7.19 -46.44 -3.55
C GLY A 439 -7.52 -46.80 -4.99
N ILE A 440 -7.89 -45.79 -5.76
CA ILE A 440 -8.19 -45.93 -7.18
C ILE A 440 -7.41 -44.87 -7.94
N LYS A 441 -6.49 -45.31 -8.81
CA LYS A 441 -5.76 -44.40 -9.69
C LYS A 441 -6.47 -44.33 -11.04
N VAL A 442 -6.94 -43.13 -11.37
CA VAL A 442 -7.68 -42.83 -12.61
C VAL A 442 -6.76 -42.08 -13.57
N PHE A 443 -7.00 -42.20 -14.87
CA PHE A 443 -6.16 -41.64 -15.92
C PHE A 443 -6.95 -40.80 -16.93
N TYR A 444 -6.69 -39.49 -16.92
CA TYR A 444 -7.22 -38.55 -17.90
C TYR A 444 -6.08 -37.63 -18.36
N ARG A 445 -5.94 -37.45 -19.68
CA ARG A 445 -5.15 -36.36 -20.24
C ARG A 445 -6.05 -35.13 -20.36
N VAL A 446 -5.58 -34.00 -19.84
CA VAL A 446 -6.32 -32.74 -19.85
C VAL A 446 -5.45 -31.66 -20.48
N ASP A 447 -5.80 -31.23 -21.69
CA ASP A 447 -5.09 -30.16 -22.39
C ASP A 447 -5.77 -28.82 -22.08
N VAL A 448 -5.04 -27.94 -21.39
CA VAL A 448 -5.55 -26.70 -20.80
C VAL A 448 -4.91 -25.49 -21.49
N PRO A 449 -5.69 -24.49 -21.93
CA PRO A 449 -5.14 -23.24 -22.43
C PRO A 449 -4.30 -22.53 -21.36
N SER A 450 -3.19 -21.90 -21.77
CA SER A 450 -2.29 -21.20 -20.85
C SER A 450 -2.98 -20.13 -20.00
N THR A 451 -4.02 -19.49 -20.53
CA THR A 451 -4.84 -18.51 -19.80
C THR A 451 -5.63 -19.15 -18.65
N LEU A 452 -6.22 -20.33 -18.86
CA LEU A 452 -6.95 -21.03 -17.81
C LEU A 452 -5.98 -21.60 -16.77
N ALA A 453 -4.82 -22.10 -17.19
CA ALA A 453 -3.77 -22.55 -16.28
C ALA A 453 -3.29 -21.42 -15.34
N LYS A 454 -3.13 -20.19 -15.86
CA LYS A 454 -2.83 -19.01 -15.03
C LYS A 454 -3.96 -18.69 -14.06
N LEU A 455 -5.21 -18.71 -14.51
CA LEU A 455 -6.36 -18.47 -13.61
C LEU A 455 -6.43 -19.50 -12.48
N ILE A 456 -6.18 -20.77 -12.78
CA ILE A 456 -6.13 -21.86 -11.79
C ILE A 456 -5.10 -21.57 -10.69
N SER A 457 -3.92 -21.04 -11.03
CA SER A 457 -2.89 -20.73 -10.02
C SER A 457 -3.30 -19.62 -9.05
N PHE A 458 -4.26 -18.76 -9.39
CA PHE A 458 -4.79 -17.73 -8.48
C PHE A 458 -5.93 -18.22 -7.57
N ILE A 459 -6.61 -19.29 -7.99
CA ILE A 459 -7.79 -19.81 -7.32
C ILE A 459 -7.45 -20.89 -6.30
N ILE A 460 -6.44 -21.71 -6.61
CA ILE A 460 -6.12 -22.90 -5.81
C ILE A 460 -4.81 -22.75 -5.01
N GLN A 461 -4.35 -21.51 -4.82
CA GLN A 461 -3.47 -21.11 -3.72
C GLN A 461 -4.32 -20.83 -2.48
#